data_AF-A0A938PTV2-F1
#
_entry.id   AF-A0A938PTV2-F1
#
_cell.length_a   1.000
_cell.length_b   1.000
_cell.length_c   1.000
_cell.angle_alpha   90.00
_cell.angle_beta   90.00
_cell.angle_gamma   90.00
#
_symmetry.space_group_name_H-M   'P 1'
#
loop_
_entity.id
_entity.type
_entity.pdbx_description
1 polymer ?
#
loop_
_entity_poly.entity_id
_entity_poly.type
_entity_poly.pdbx_seq_one_letter_code
_entity_poly.pdbx_strand_id
1 'polypeptide(L)' 'MLPGIMGVLAGTLDDVNRYQPQIDIFTDSAACWDVMNSSLPKHGKMPPLS' A
#
# COMPACT_ATOMS: atom_id res chain seq x y z
N MET A 1 7.98 11.66 3.38
CA MET A 1 7.15 12.01 2.20
C MET A 1 8.10 12.24 1.04
N LEU A 2 7.83 11.66 -0.12
CA LEU A 2 8.68 11.79 -1.31
C LEU A 2 8.42 13.15 -1.98
N PRO A 3 9.44 13.85 -2.50
CA PRO A 3 9.23 15.11 -3.20
C PRO A 3 8.27 14.93 -4.39
N GLY A 4 7.25 15.78 -4.48
CA GLY A 4 6.24 15.72 -5.56
C GLY A 4 5.18 14.63 -5.42
N ILE A 5 5.20 13.82 -4.35
CA ILE A 5 4.19 12.80 -4.09
C ILE A 5 3.38 13.16 -2.85
N MET A 6 2.06 13.20 -3.01
CA MET A 6 1.11 13.36 -1.91
C MET A 6 0.44 12.02 -1.61
N GLY A 7 0.68 11.49 -0.40
CA GLY A 7 -0.07 10.35 0.10
C GLY A 7 -1.44 10.79 0.61
N VAL A 8 -2.47 10.04 0.27
CA VAL A 8 -3.84 10.21 0.79
C VAL A 8 -4.28 8.86 1.36
N LEU A 9 -4.96 8.87 2.50
CA LEU A 9 -5.47 7.64 3.11
C LEU A 9 -6.72 7.20 2.34
N ALA A 10 -6.79 5.92 1.95
CA ALA A 10 -7.97 5.40 1.25
C ALA A 10 -9.26 5.59 2.07
N GLY A 11 -9.16 5.56 3.41
CA GLY A 11 -10.30 5.79 4.33
C GLY A 11 -10.82 7.23 4.35
N THR A 12 -10.17 8.19 3.68
CA THR A 12 -10.67 9.57 3.53
C THR A 12 -11.34 9.83 2.18
N LEU A 13 -11.56 8.79 1.36
CA LEU A 13 -12.26 8.92 0.08
C LEU A 13 -13.77 8.82 0.28
N ASP A 14 -14.54 9.70 -0.35
CA ASP A 14 -16.01 9.64 -0.34
C ASP A 14 -16.55 8.42 -1.11
N ASP A 15 -15.85 8.01 -2.17
CA ASP A 15 -16.16 6.81 -2.96
C ASP A 15 -15.00 5.82 -2.91
N VAL A 16 -15.21 4.73 -2.18
CA VAL A 16 -14.22 3.67 -1.97
C VAL A 16 -13.93 2.86 -3.22
N ASN A 17 -14.84 2.85 -4.22
CA ASN A 17 -14.63 2.11 -5.48
C ASN A 17 -13.52 2.73 -6.34
N ARG A 18 -13.13 3.98 -6.05
CA ARG A 18 -12.04 4.67 -6.73
C ARG A 18 -10.67 4.16 -6.31
N TYR A 19 -10.58 3.42 -5.22
CA TYR A 19 -9.32 2.87 -4.73
C TYR A 19 -9.20 1.39 -5.09
N GLN A 20 -8.18 1.06 -5.89
CA GLN A 20 -7.82 -0.31 -6.21
C GLN A 20 -6.37 -0.54 -5.80
N PRO A 21 -6.10 -1.32 -4.74
CA PRO A 21 -4.73 -1.62 -4.30
C PRO A 21 -3.91 -2.22 -5.45
N GLN A 22 -2.69 -1.70 -5.65
CA GLN A 22 -1.78 -2.16 -6.70
C GLN A 22 -0.53 -2.83 -6.14
N ILE A 23 -0.19 -2.59 -4.88
CA ILE A 23 1.07 -3.01 -4.27
C ILE A 23 0.94 -3.04 -2.75
N ASP A 24 1.55 -4.04 -2.12
CA ASP A 24 1.73 -4.11 -0.67
C ASP A 24 3.17 -3.75 -0.30
N ILE A 25 3.36 -2.78 0.59
CA ILE A 25 4.68 -2.32 1.07
C ILE A 25 4.72 -2.45 2.59
N PHE A 26 5.89 -2.78 3.15
CA PHE A 26 6.14 -3.08 4.56
C PHE A 26 5.55 -4.41 5.05
N THR A 27 5.52 -5.42 4.18
CA THR A 27 4.94 -6.73 4.53
C THR A 27 5.71 -7.48 5.63
N ASP A 28 6.98 -7.14 5.89
CA ASP A 28 7.76 -7.75 6.99
C ASP A 28 7.22 -7.36 8.38
N SER A 29 6.54 -6.22 8.46
CA SER A 29 5.95 -5.70 9.70
C SER A 29 4.46 -6.01 9.83
N ALA A 30 3.90 -6.80 8.90
CA ALA A 30 2.48 -7.13 8.91
C ALA A 30 2.12 -8.00 10.11
N ALA A 31 0.92 -7.80 10.65
CA ALA A 31 0.41 -8.67 11.69
C ALA A 31 0.14 -10.07 11.11
N CYS A 32 0.35 -11.12 11.91
CA CYS A 32 0.19 -12.51 11.46
C CYS A 32 -1.22 -12.88 11.01
N TRP A 33 -2.23 -12.07 11.35
CA TRP A 33 -3.63 -12.25 10.96
C TRP A 33 -4.02 -11.47 9.70
N ASP A 34 -3.13 -10.64 9.14
CA ASP A 34 -3.44 -9.82 7.97
C ASP A 34 -3.51 -10.68 6.70
N VAL A 35 -4.65 -10.64 6.01
CA VAL A 35 -4.90 -11.39 4.79
C VAL A 35 -4.77 -10.46 3.60
N MET A 36 -3.58 -10.42 3.01
CA MET A 36 -3.28 -9.61 1.83
C MET A 36 -3.73 -10.31 0.54
N ASN A 37 -4.04 -9.52 -0.49
CA ASN A 37 -4.29 -10.07 -1.82
C ASN A 37 -3.02 -10.71 -2.39
N SER A 38 -3.01 -12.03 -2.58
CA SER A 38 -1.84 -12.79 -3.05
C SER A 38 -1.41 -12.46 -4.47
N SER A 39 -2.27 -11.83 -5.27
CA SER A 39 -1.97 -11.46 -6.67
C SER A 39 -1.21 -10.15 -6.80
N LEU A 40 -1.09 -9.36 -5.72
CA LEU A 40 -0.37 -8.09 -5.74
C LEU A 40 1.12 -8.27 -5.43
N PRO A 41 2.01 -7.48 -6.08
CA PRO A 41 3.41 -7.38 -5.68
C PRO A 41 3.57 -7.04 -4.20
N LYS A 42 4.58 -7.66 -3.56
CA LYS A 42 4.86 -7.51 -2.12
C LYS A 42 6.29 -7.06 -1.89
N HIS A 43 6.43 -6.04 -1.04
CA HIS A 43 7.73 -5.55 -0.59
C HIS A 43 7.79 -5.51 0.93
N GLY A 44 8.75 -6.24 1.50
CA GLY A 44 8.97 -6.29 2.95
C GLY A 44 9.29 -4.93 3.58
N LYS A 45 9.86 -4.02 2.80
CA LYS A 45 10.25 -2.65 3.17
C LYS A 45 9.95 -1.68 2.04
N MET A 46 10.15 -0.38 2.25
CA MET A 46 10.06 0.62 1.20
C MET A 46 10.94 0.23 -0.01
N PRO A 47 10.37 0.12 -1.22
CA PRO A 47 11.16 -0.13 -2.43
C PRO A 47 12.13 1.05 -2.69
N PRO A 48 13.30 0.80 -3.29
CA PRO A 48 14.19 1.87 -3.71
C PRO A 48 13.51 2.71 -4.79
N LEU A 49 13.70 4.04 -4.70
CA LEU A 49 13.37 4.94 -5.79
C LEU A 49 14.49 4.81 -6.81
N SER A 50 14.19 4.19 -7.95
CA SER A 50 15.07 4.19 -9.12
C SER A 50 15.25 5.59 -9.68
#